data_AF-A0A0K1P5E6-F1
#
_entry.id   AF-A0A0K1P5E6-F1
#
_cell.length_a   1.000
_cell.length_b   1.000
_cell.length_c   1.000
_cell.angle_alpha   90.00
_cell.angle_beta   90.00
_cell.angle_gamma   90.00
#
_symmetry.space_group_name_H-M   'P 1'
#
loop_
_entity.id
_entity.type
_entity.pdbx_description
1 polymer ?
#
loop_
_entity_poly.entity_id
_entity_poly.type
_entity_poly.pdbx_seq_one_letter_code
_entity_poly.pdbx_strand_id
1 'polypeptide(L)'
;MVSLQTIVIDSLSALGLFFIVFTPLYFCIVQGRVLNGRLHTKLDGEKLFEKLKTDLRLSKVTGINKKRLYKDLDYASTIFRGAMEYNSREVVWFFNEYYAKQYIKKNILSKAWLHFLIWAIFIGVVLGGVYLDGLWWLFNVKELNSSSGKVSTFILFFLTTLISALIKYFEYYKVKKVVNDDVRQINLVKKEKVWKDYKIIYFISIGTLSLGYLFIFINMIFK
;
A
#
# COMPACT_ATOMS: atom_id res chain seq x y z
N MET A 1 42.86 -8.98 -0.65
CA MET A 1 42.31 -8.80 0.72
C MET A 1 41.14 -7.84 0.59
N VAL A 2 39.90 -8.27 0.89
CA VAL A 2 38.73 -7.39 0.77
C VAL A 2 38.78 -6.37 1.91
N SER A 3 38.75 -5.07 1.60
CA SER A 3 38.78 -4.04 2.64
C SER A 3 37.43 -3.98 3.37
N LEU A 4 37.46 -3.66 4.67
CA LEU A 4 36.25 -3.50 5.49
C LEU A 4 35.29 -2.45 4.90
N GLN A 5 35.84 -1.41 4.26
CA GLN A 5 35.09 -0.40 3.52
C GLN A 5 34.30 -0.99 2.34
N THR A 6 34.88 -1.96 1.61
CA THR A 6 34.22 -2.63 0.48
C THR A 6 32.99 -3.41 0.96
N ILE A 7 33.12 -4.14 2.08
CA ILE A 7 32.02 -4.92 2.67
C ILE A 7 30.85 -4.00 3.10
N VAL A 8 31.16 -2.87 3.72
CA VAL A 8 30.15 -1.90 4.18
C VAL A 8 29.40 -1.29 2.99
N ILE A 9 30.13 -0.88 1.95
CA ILE A 9 29.56 -0.25 0.75
C ILE A 9 28.68 -1.25 -0.04
N ASP A 10 29.12 -2.50 -0.17
CA ASP A 10 28.35 -3.55 -0.83
C ASP A 10 27.08 -3.91 -0.04
N SER A 11 27.18 -3.97 1.30
CA SER A 11 26.03 -4.18 2.18
C SER A 11 24.99 -3.05 2.07
N LEU A 12 25.43 -1.79 1.96
CA LEU A 12 24.55 -0.64 1.76
C LEU A 12 23.79 -0.73 0.43
N SER A 13 24.46 -1.10 -0.66
CA SER A 13 23.83 -1.26 -1.98
C SER A 13 22.79 -2.38 -1.98
N ALA A 14 23.10 -3.52 -1.34
CA ALA A 14 22.15 -4.62 -1.18
C ALA A 14 20.93 -4.22 -0.34
N LEU A 15 21.13 -3.50 0.77
CA LEU A 15 20.05 -2.92 1.57
C LEU A 15 19.23 -1.90 0.77
N GLY A 16 19.89 -1.10 -0.07
CA GLY A 16 19.24 -0.12 -0.94
C GLY A 16 18.30 -0.77 -1.93
N LEU A 17 18.75 -1.84 -2.60
CA LEU A 17 17.91 -2.64 -3.50
C LEU A 17 16.75 -3.27 -2.72
N PHE A 18 17.01 -3.84 -1.53
CA PHE A 18 15.96 -4.40 -0.69
C PHE A 18 14.87 -3.38 -0.35
N PHE A 19 15.27 -2.15 0.03
CA PHE A 19 14.31 -1.07 0.27
C PHE A 19 13.51 -0.73 -0.97
N ILE A 20 14.14 -0.60 -2.13
CA ILE A 20 13.43 -0.26 -3.37
C ILE A 20 12.36 -1.32 -3.69
N VAL A 21 12.69 -2.61 -3.58
CA VAL A 21 11.79 -3.70 -3.95
C VAL A 21 10.65 -3.91 -2.94
N PHE A 22 10.95 -3.93 -1.64
CA PHE A 22 10.00 -4.39 -0.61
C PHE A 22 9.25 -3.27 0.12
N THR A 23 9.72 -2.02 0.05
CA THR A 23 9.06 -0.87 0.69
C THR A 23 7.57 -0.76 0.31
N PRO A 24 7.15 -0.83 -0.97
CA PRO A 24 5.75 -0.70 -1.32
C PRO A 24 4.85 -1.76 -0.67
N LEU A 25 5.34 -3.00 -0.53
CA LEU A 25 4.62 -4.09 0.13
C LEU A 25 4.51 -3.86 1.64
N TYR A 26 5.61 -3.44 2.29
CA TYR A 26 5.61 -3.11 3.71
C TYR A 26 4.61 -1.98 4.03
N PHE A 27 4.66 -0.88 3.27
CA PHE A 27 3.76 0.26 3.49
C PHE A 27 2.30 -0.05 3.13
N CYS A 28 2.04 -0.99 2.23
CA CYS A 28 0.68 -1.51 2.01
C CYS A 28 0.12 -2.16 3.30
N ILE A 29 0.93 -2.93 4.04
CA ILE A 29 0.51 -3.54 5.31
C ILE A 29 0.25 -2.46 6.36
N VAL A 30 1.16 -1.50 6.50
CA VAL A 30 1.02 -0.37 7.44
C VAL A 30 -0.27 0.40 7.15
N GLN A 31 -0.50 0.78 5.90
CA GLN A 31 -1.72 1.46 5.48
C GLN A 31 -2.97 0.62 5.77
N GLY A 32 -2.89 -0.70 5.53
CA GLY A 32 -3.98 -1.62 5.80
C GLY A 32 -4.36 -1.70 7.28
N ARG A 33 -3.39 -1.61 8.18
CA ARG A 33 -3.60 -1.53 9.64
C ARG A 33 -4.23 -0.20 10.05
N VAL A 34 -3.72 0.91 9.53
CA VAL A 34 -4.27 2.25 9.84
C VAL A 34 -5.71 2.38 9.35
N LEU A 35 -6.02 1.92 8.14
CA LEU A 35 -7.39 1.92 7.61
C LEU A 35 -8.35 1.07 8.47
N ASN A 36 -7.89 -0.05 9.02
CA ASN A 36 -8.69 -0.87 9.94
C ASN A 36 -9.03 -0.16 11.25
N GLY A 37 -8.14 0.73 11.72
CA GLY A 37 -8.37 1.53 12.93
C GLY A 37 -9.23 2.79 12.69
N ARG A 38 -9.45 3.20 11.44
CA ARG A 38 -10.16 4.43 11.09
C ARG A 38 -11.55 4.22 10.51
N LEU A 39 -11.70 3.22 9.65
CA LEU A 39 -12.93 2.97 8.90
C LEU A 39 -13.57 1.66 9.32
N HIS A 40 -14.90 1.70 9.50
CA HIS A 40 -15.68 0.51 9.80
C HIS A 40 -15.11 -0.27 10.98
N THR A 41 -15.10 0.39 12.14
CA THR A 41 -14.56 -0.18 13.38
C THR A 41 -15.61 -1.05 14.07
N LYS A 42 -15.15 -2.02 14.86
CA LYS A 42 -16.04 -2.89 15.64
C LYS A 42 -16.93 -2.08 16.59
N LEU A 43 -16.35 -1.06 17.22
CA LEU A 43 -17.02 -0.19 18.19
C LEU A 43 -18.12 0.66 17.54
N ASP A 44 -17.90 1.18 16.34
CA ASP A 44 -18.93 1.90 15.59
C ASP A 44 -20.08 0.97 15.20
N GLY A 45 -19.76 -0.26 14.79
CA GLY A 45 -20.76 -1.28 14.50
C GLY A 45 -21.60 -1.61 15.74
N GLU A 46 -20.95 -1.95 16.86
CA GLU A 46 -21.64 -2.30 18.10
C GLU A 46 -22.61 -1.18 18.54
N LYS A 47 -22.17 0.09 18.45
CA LYS A 47 -23.03 1.25 18.74
C LYS A 47 -24.22 1.37 17.79
N LEU A 48 -23.98 1.22 16.48
CA LEU A 48 -25.05 1.30 15.47
C LEU A 48 -26.09 0.20 15.70
N PHE A 49 -25.66 -1.05 15.89
CA PHE A 49 -26.60 -2.16 16.05
C PHE A 49 -27.31 -2.18 17.40
N GLU A 50 -26.70 -1.68 18.48
CA GLU A 50 -27.42 -1.44 19.74
C GLU A 50 -28.48 -0.33 19.60
N LYS A 51 -28.18 0.74 18.84
CA LYS A 51 -29.16 1.78 18.52
C LYS A 51 -30.36 1.21 17.74
N LEU A 52 -30.08 0.49 16.65
CA LEU A 52 -31.12 -0.16 15.83
C LEU A 52 -31.97 -1.16 16.65
N LYS A 53 -31.33 -1.92 17.55
CA LYS A 53 -32.02 -2.84 18.45
C LYS A 53 -32.92 -2.10 19.45
N THR A 54 -32.45 -0.98 19.98
CA THR A 54 -33.22 -0.13 20.92
C THR A 54 -34.44 0.48 20.21
N ASP A 55 -34.27 0.96 18.99
CA ASP A 55 -35.34 1.55 18.19
C ASP A 55 -36.46 0.55 17.85
N LEU A 56 -36.10 -0.72 17.61
CA LEU A 56 -37.08 -1.81 17.43
C LEU A 56 -37.62 -2.39 18.74
N ARG A 57 -37.19 -1.86 19.90
CA ARG A 57 -37.54 -2.38 21.24
C ARG A 57 -37.22 -3.87 21.41
N LEU A 58 -36.18 -4.36 20.74
CA LEU A 58 -35.75 -5.75 20.80
C LEU A 58 -34.88 -5.98 22.04
N SER A 59 -35.34 -6.81 22.98
CA SER A 59 -34.58 -7.14 24.19
C SER A 59 -33.37 -8.03 23.89
N LYS A 60 -33.52 -8.99 22.96
CA LYS A 60 -32.45 -9.86 22.46
C LYS A 60 -32.62 -10.16 20.98
N VAL A 61 -31.48 -10.33 20.32
CA VAL A 61 -31.38 -10.74 18.92
C VAL A 61 -30.63 -12.08 18.90
N THR A 62 -31.37 -13.18 18.76
CA THR A 62 -30.85 -14.56 18.77
C THR A 62 -30.82 -15.16 17.36
N GLY A 63 -29.97 -16.16 17.12
CA GLY A 63 -29.90 -16.84 15.83
C GLY A 63 -29.26 -16.04 14.68
N ILE A 64 -28.61 -14.91 14.97
CA ILE A 64 -28.06 -14.02 13.93
C ILE A 64 -26.55 -14.18 13.78
N ASN A 65 -26.11 -14.26 12.53
CA ASN A 65 -24.69 -14.25 12.20
C ASN A 65 -24.13 -12.83 12.34
N LYS A 66 -23.57 -12.51 13.52
CA LYS A 66 -22.97 -11.19 13.80
C LYS A 66 -21.91 -10.79 12.77
N LYS A 67 -21.07 -11.71 12.29
CA LYS A 67 -20.01 -11.39 11.31
C LYS A 67 -20.60 -10.89 9.99
N ARG A 68 -21.72 -11.48 9.56
CA ARG A 68 -22.43 -11.09 8.34
C ARG A 68 -23.21 -9.79 8.55
N LEU A 69 -23.85 -9.64 9.72
CA LEU A 69 -24.58 -8.43 10.10
C LEU A 69 -23.74 -7.15 9.95
N TYR A 70 -22.49 -7.19 10.37
CA TYR A 70 -21.61 -6.02 10.25
C TYR A 70 -21.17 -5.73 8.80
N LYS A 71 -21.26 -6.66 7.85
CA LYS A 71 -20.61 -6.51 6.53
C LYS A 71 -21.58 -6.48 5.35
N ASP A 72 -22.74 -7.08 5.53
CA ASP A 72 -23.74 -7.31 4.50
C ASP A 72 -24.97 -6.43 4.80
N LEU A 73 -25.16 -5.41 3.97
CA LEU A 73 -26.26 -4.45 4.10
C LEU A 73 -27.61 -5.15 3.90
N ASP A 74 -27.71 -6.08 2.96
CA ASP A 74 -28.95 -6.78 2.65
C ASP A 74 -29.32 -7.71 3.80
N TYR A 75 -28.33 -8.43 4.35
CA TYR A 75 -28.57 -9.22 5.56
C TYR A 75 -29.01 -8.35 6.74
N ALA A 76 -28.36 -7.21 6.97
CA ALA A 76 -28.78 -6.28 8.02
C ALA A 76 -30.19 -5.73 7.79
N SER A 77 -30.55 -5.41 6.54
CA SER A 77 -31.87 -4.88 6.19
C SER A 77 -32.98 -5.90 6.38
N THR A 78 -32.74 -7.20 6.19
CA THR A 78 -33.75 -8.23 6.52
C THR A 78 -34.12 -8.28 8.01
N ILE A 79 -33.23 -7.85 8.89
CA ILE A 79 -33.41 -7.93 10.35
C ILE A 79 -33.90 -6.60 10.91
N PHE A 80 -33.33 -5.48 10.44
CA PHE A 80 -33.54 -4.15 11.01
C PHE A 80 -34.27 -3.18 10.08
N ARG A 81 -34.97 -3.65 9.03
CA ARG A 81 -35.58 -2.83 7.96
C ARG A 81 -36.19 -1.52 8.45
N GLY A 82 -37.14 -1.61 9.38
CA GLY A 82 -37.83 -0.44 9.93
C GLY A 82 -36.89 0.55 10.60
N ALA A 83 -36.02 0.10 11.52
CA ALA A 83 -35.07 1.00 12.21
C ALA A 83 -33.96 1.55 11.30
N MET A 84 -33.59 0.81 10.24
CA MET A 84 -32.62 1.27 9.25
C MET A 84 -33.18 2.37 8.35
N GLU A 85 -34.49 2.37 8.07
CA GLU A 85 -35.13 3.49 7.34
C GLU A 85 -35.05 4.79 8.16
N TYR A 86 -35.34 4.74 9.46
CA TYR A 86 -35.22 5.88 10.37
C TYR A 86 -33.77 6.36 10.59
N ASN A 87 -32.80 5.43 10.62
CA ASN A 87 -31.37 5.72 10.82
C ASN A 87 -30.55 5.62 9.52
N SER A 88 -31.19 5.82 8.37
CA SER A 88 -30.63 5.54 7.04
C SER A 88 -29.24 6.14 6.83
N ARG A 89 -29.02 7.37 7.30
CA ARG A 89 -27.72 8.05 7.18
C ARG A 89 -26.56 7.31 7.87
N GLU A 90 -26.73 6.93 9.14
CA GLU A 90 -25.66 6.28 9.92
C GLU A 90 -25.36 4.88 9.39
N VAL A 91 -26.42 4.16 8.99
CA VAL A 91 -26.34 2.86 8.35
C VAL A 91 -25.57 2.93 7.04
N VAL A 92 -25.97 3.83 6.15
CA VAL A 92 -25.34 4.05 4.85
C VAL A 92 -23.86 4.41 5.03
N TRP A 93 -23.54 5.29 5.99
CA TRP A 93 -22.15 5.62 6.32
C TRP A 93 -21.35 4.40 6.75
N PHE A 94 -21.87 3.59 7.67
CA PHE A 94 -21.14 2.44 8.21
C PHE A 94 -20.80 1.38 7.14
N PHE A 95 -21.73 1.10 6.23
CA PHE A 95 -21.50 0.15 5.13
C PHE A 95 -20.61 0.75 4.03
N ASN A 96 -20.79 2.03 3.68
CA ASN A 96 -19.90 2.70 2.74
C ASN A 96 -18.45 2.81 3.25
N GLU A 97 -18.26 2.99 4.56
CA GLU A 97 -16.93 2.91 5.18
C GLU A 97 -16.27 1.54 4.98
N TYR A 98 -17.05 0.45 5.03
CA TYR A 98 -16.55 -0.90 4.76
C TYR A 98 -16.10 -1.04 3.31
N TYR A 99 -16.95 -0.65 2.37
CA TYR A 99 -16.64 -0.71 0.93
C TYR A 99 -15.41 0.14 0.58
N ALA A 100 -15.34 1.36 1.10
CA ALA A 100 -14.18 2.23 0.91
C ALA A 100 -12.89 1.61 1.44
N LYS A 101 -12.94 1.04 2.65
CA LYS A 101 -11.79 0.36 3.25
C LYS A 101 -11.29 -0.78 2.36
N GLN A 102 -12.18 -1.61 1.83
CA GLN A 102 -11.80 -2.71 0.93
C GLN A 102 -11.24 -2.19 -0.38
N TYR A 103 -11.88 -1.19 -0.97
CA TYR A 103 -11.49 -0.63 -2.26
C TYR A 103 -10.11 0.04 -2.20
N ILE A 104 -9.85 0.84 -1.17
CA ILE A 104 -8.54 1.48 -0.95
C ILE A 104 -7.47 0.40 -0.77
N LYS A 105 -7.71 -0.60 0.10
CA LYS A 105 -6.76 -1.70 0.33
C LYS A 105 -6.43 -2.45 -0.94
N LYS A 106 -7.44 -2.82 -1.73
CA LYS A 106 -7.27 -3.53 -3.00
C LYS A 106 -6.42 -2.73 -4.00
N ASN A 107 -6.69 -1.43 -4.14
CA ASN A 107 -5.93 -0.58 -5.05
C ASN A 107 -4.46 -0.42 -4.63
N ILE A 108 -4.20 -0.17 -3.35
CA ILE A 108 -2.83 -0.02 -2.84
C ILE A 108 -2.07 -1.34 -2.98
N LEU A 109 -2.71 -2.47 -2.64
CA LEU A 109 -2.11 -3.79 -2.80
C LEU A 109 -1.77 -4.10 -4.26
N SER A 110 -2.69 -3.81 -5.19
CA SER A 110 -2.44 -4.01 -6.63
C SER A 110 -1.28 -3.17 -7.14
N LYS A 111 -1.13 -1.92 -6.69
CA LYS A 111 -0.02 -1.05 -7.08
C LYS A 111 1.32 -1.48 -6.45
N ALA A 112 1.30 -1.91 -5.19
CA ALA A 112 2.48 -2.46 -4.52
C ALA A 112 2.96 -3.75 -5.19
N TRP A 113 2.06 -4.65 -5.58
CA TRP A 113 2.40 -5.85 -6.34
C TRP A 113 2.95 -5.55 -7.72
N LEU A 114 2.37 -4.58 -8.43
CA LEU A 114 2.87 -4.17 -9.74
C LEU A 114 4.30 -3.62 -9.64
N HIS A 115 4.57 -2.79 -8.62
CA HIS A 115 5.92 -2.29 -8.33
C HIS A 115 6.89 -3.46 -8.06
N PHE A 116 6.51 -4.37 -7.17
CA PHE A 116 7.32 -5.55 -6.86
C PHE A 116 7.60 -6.40 -8.11
N LEU A 117 6.58 -6.64 -8.94
CA LEU A 117 6.70 -7.43 -10.17
C LEU A 117 7.69 -6.81 -11.15
N ILE A 118 7.66 -5.49 -11.33
CA ILE A 118 8.59 -4.77 -12.21
C ILE A 118 10.03 -4.93 -11.72
N TRP A 119 10.27 -4.82 -10.42
CA TRP A 119 11.60 -5.07 -9.87
C TRP A 119 12.01 -6.54 -9.95
N ALA A 120 11.08 -7.47 -9.76
CA ALA A 120 11.36 -8.90 -9.93
C ALA A 120 11.73 -9.23 -11.38
N ILE A 121 11.04 -8.64 -12.36
CA ILE A 121 11.39 -8.76 -13.79
C ILE A 121 12.76 -8.15 -14.05
N PHE A 122 13.03 -6.95 -13.53
CA PHE A 122 14.34 -6.31 -13.65
C PHE A 122 15.46 -7.23 -13.12
N ILE A 123 15.32 -7.71 -11.88
CA ILE A 123 16.30 -8.62 -11.26
C ILE A 123 16.44 -9.91 -12.08
N GLY A 124 15.33 -10.47 -12.56
CA GLY A 124 15.34 -11.69 -13.40
C GLY A 124 16.05 -11.51 -14.74
N VAL A 125 15.79 -10.39 -15.44
CA VAL A 125 16.47 -10.04 -16.71
C VAL A 125 17.96 -9.84 -16.48
N VAL A 126 18.32 -9.16 -15.38
CA VAL A 126 19.70 -8.86 -15.02
C VAL A 126 20.47 -10.14 -14.65
N LEU A 127 19.87 -11.05 -13.88
CA LEU A 127 20.49 -12.33 -13.52
C LEU A 127 20.52 -13.33 -14.68
N GLY A 128 19.52 -13.32 -15.57
CA GLY A 128 19.39 -14.27 -16.69
C GLY A 128 20.12 -13.85 -17.96
N GLY A 129 20.26 -12.54 -18.21
CA GLY A 129 20.93 -12.00 -19.40
C GLY A 129 22.43 -11.78 -19.23
N VAL A 130 22.90 -11.68 -17.98
CA VAL A 130 24.30 -11.42 -17.64
C VAL A 130 24.75 -12.49 -16.62
N TYR A 131 25.14 -13.68 -17.09
CA TYR A 131 25.75 -14.72 -16.24
C TYR A 131 26.87 -14.12 -15.35
N LEU A 132 26.97 -14.55 -14.08
CA LEU A 132 27.93 -14.16 -13.02
C LEU A 132 28.15 -12.65 -12.74
N ASP A 133 27.83 -11.75 -13.66
CA ASP A 133 28.04 -10.30 -13.61
C ASP A 133 26.73 -9.52 -13.30
N GLY A 134 25.59 -10.21 -13.21
CA GLY A 134 24.26 -9.60 -13.09
C GLY A 134 24.05 -8.70 -11.86
N LEU A 135 24.56 -9.04 -10.68
CA LEU A 135 24.57 -8.10 -9.53
C LEU A 135 25.90 -7.39 -9.37
N TRP A 136 26.92 -7.77 -10.15
CA TRP A 136 28.25 -7.17 -10.07
C TRP A 136 28.24 -5.69 -10.40
N TRP A 137 27.33 -5.23 -11.28
CA TRP A 137 27.16 -3.80 -11.56
C TRP A 137 26.74 -3.00 -10.31
N LEU A 138 25.99 -3.56 -9.35
CA LEU A 138 25.65 -2.88 -8.08
C LEU A 138 26.88 -2.66 -7.20
N PHE A 139 27.97 -3.38 -7.49
CA PHE A 139 29.19 -3.41 -6.71
C PHE A 139 30.42 -2.91 -7.47
N ASN A 140 30.37 -2.63 -8.78
CA ASN A 140 31.53 -2.19 -9.59
C ASN A 140 31.09 -1.30 -10.77
N VAL A 141 30.76 -0.03 -10.47
CA VAL A 141 30.26 0.94 -11.46
C VAL A 141 31.38 1.68 -12.21
N LYS A 142 32.57 1.84 -11.64
CA LYS A 142 33.67 2.54 -12.34
C LYS A 142 34.36 1.73 -13.44
N GLU A 143 34.19 0.41 -13.46
CA GLU A 143 34.74 -0.48 -14.49
C GLU A 143 33.80 -0.63 -15.72
N LEU A 144 32.83 0.29 -15.87
CA LEU A 144 31.85 0.30 -16.97
C LEU A 144 32.50 0.67 -18.32
N ASN A 145 33.03 -0.32 -19.03
CA ASN A 145 33.37 -0.17 -20.45
C ASN A 145 32.14 -0.36 -21.35
N SER A 146 32.09 0.42 -22.43
CA SER A 146 31.00 0.47 -23.43
C SER A 146 30.76 -0.85 -24.17
N SER A 147 31.69 -1.81 -24.10
CA SER A 147 31.60 -3.12 -24.75
C SER A 147 30.93 -4.20 -23.91
N SER A 148 30.50 -3.91 -22.68
CA SER A 148 29.89 -4.90 -21.77
C SER A 148 28.37 -4.71 -21.63
N GLY A 149 27.63 -5.81 -21.44
CA GLY A 149 26.16 -5.81 -21.19
C GLY A 149 25.69 -5.01 -19.96
N LYS A 150 26.61 -4.30 -19.28
CA LYS A 150 26.42 -3.51 -18.08
C LYS A 150 25.79 -2.13 -18.36
N VAL A 151 26.02 -1.53 -19.54
CA VAL A 151 25.33 -0.30 -19.97
C VAL A 151 23.82 -0.55 -20.13
N SER A 152 23.44 -1.71 -20.67
CA SER A 152 22.05 -2.13 -20.80
C SER A 152 21.36 -2.28 -19.44
N THR A 153 22.07 -2.81 -18.42
CA THR A 153 21.55 -2.92 -17.04
C THR A 153 21.28 -1.57 -16.41
N PHE A 154 22.14 -0.57 -16.64
CA PHE A 154 21.94 0.78 -16.13
C PHE A 154 20.71 1.45 -16.76
N ILE A 155 20.54 1.34 -18.09
CA ILE A 155 19.33 1.85 -18.77
C ILE A 155 18.07 1.16 -18.24
N LEU A 156 18.10 -0.17 -18.08
CA LEU A 156 17.01 -0.93 -17.50
C LEU A 156 16.69 -0.50 -16.06
N PHE A 157 17.69 -0.18 -15.25
CA PHE A 157 17.49 0.33 -13.89
C PHE A 157 16.74 1.67 -13.91
N PHE A 158 17.17 2.62 -14.74
CA PHE A 158 16.47 3.91 -14.88
C PHE A 158 15.02 3.75 -15.38
N LEU A 159 14.79 2.89 -16.36
CA LEU A 159 13.44 2.59 -16.85
C LEU A 159 12.56 1.99 -15.74
N THR A 160 13.11 1.02 -14.99
CA THR A 160 12.43 0.37 -13.86
C THR A 160 12.07 1.39 -12.77
N THR A 161 12.98 2.32 -12.47
CA THR A 161 12.74 3.44 -11.55
C THR A 161 11.66 4.39 -12.04
N LEU A 162 11.68 4.79 -13.32
CA LEU A 162 10.66 5.69 -13.90
C LEU A 162 9.27 5.05 -13.87
N ILE A 163 9.15 3.78 -14.26
CA ILE A 163 7.87 3.06 -14.21
C ILE A 163 7.41 2.92 -12.75
N SER A 164 8.32 2.65 -11.82
CA SER A 164 8.01 2.59 -10.38
C SER A 164 7.49 3.92 -9.83
N ALA A 165 8.08 5.04 -10.26
CA ALA A 165 7.62 6.38 -9.91
C ALA A 165 6.22 6.66 -10.47
N LEU A 166 5.96 6.29 -11.73
CA LEU A 166 4.63 6.40 -12.34
C LEU A 166 3.59 5.58 -11.58
N ILE A 167 3.92 4.37 -11.16
CA ILE A 167 3.01 3.53 -10.35
C ILE A 167 2.64 4.23 -9.05
N LYS A 168 3.63 4.80 -8.37
CA LYS A 168 3.40 5.50 -7.10
C LYS A 168 2.57 6.76 -7.29
N TYR A 169 2.82 7.50 -8.36
CA TYR A 169 1.99 8.63 -8.79
C TYR A 169 0.53 8.18 -9.04
N PHE A 170 0.30 7.13 -9.82
CA PHE A 170 -1.05 6.61 -10.08
C PHE A 170 -1.74 6.09 -8.82
N GLU A 171 -1.01 5.52 -7.86
CA GLU A 171 -1.54 5.15 -6.54
C GLU A 171 -2.12 6.37 -5.83
N TYR A 172 -1.35 7.47 -5.76
CA TYR A 172 -1.79 8.72 -5.15
C TYR A 172 -3.08 9.26 -5.75
N TYR A 173 -3.15 9.40 -7.07
CA TYR A 173 -4.34 9.93 -7.73
C TYR A 173 -5.55 9.03 -7.57
N LYS A 174 -5.36 7.71 -7.66
CA LYS A 174 -6.46 6.77 -7.52
C LYS A 174 -7.00 6.76 -6.10
N VAL A 175 -6.14 6.78 -5.07
CA VAL A 175 -6.58 6.88 -3.67
C VAL A 175 -7.24 8.23 -3.40
N LYS A 176 -6.70 9.33 -3.92
CA LYS A 176 -7.31 10.67 -3.81
C LYS A 176 -8.73 10.69 -4.38
N LYS A 177 -8.92 10.17 -5.60
CA LYS A 177 -10.22 10.08 -6.26
C LYS A 177 -11.21 9.24 -5.44
N VAL A 178 -10.76 8.11 -4.90
CA VAL A 178 -11.62 7.26 -4.07
C VAL A 178 -12.08 7.98 -2.82
N VAL A 179 -11.14 8.59 -2.11
CA VAL A 179 -11.45 9.28 -0.85
C VAL A 179 -12.36 10.48 -1.12
N ASN A 180 -12.15 11.22 -2.22
CA ASN A 180 -12.86 12.45 -2.51
C ASN A 180 -14.22 12.24 -3.21
N ASP A 181 -14.25 11.43 -4.26
CA ASP A 181 -15.32 11.44 -5.26
C ASP A 181 -16.14 10.15 -5.27
N ASP A 182 -15.49 8.99 -5.11
CA ASP A 182 -16.19 7.69 -5.27
C ASP A 182 -16.98 7.29 -4.01
N VAL A 183 -16.59 7.78 -2.82
CA VAL A 183 -17.31 7.47 -1.58
C VAL A 183 -18.05 8.71 -1.05
N ARG A 184 -19.14 9.07 -1.77
CA ARG A 184 -19.97 10.27 -1.50
C ARG A 184 -20.69 10.28 -0.15
N GLN A 185 -20.65 9.20 0.62
CA GLN A 185 -21.44 9.04 1.85
C GLN A 185 -20.61 8.35 2.95
N ILE A 186 -19.42 8.86 3.26
CA ILE A 186 -18.71 8.60 4.53
C ILE A 186 -18.81 9.85 5.40
N ASN A 187 -18.77 9.67 6.72
CA ASN A 187 -18.55 10.75 7.66
C ASN A 187 -17.31 11.60 7.29
N LEU A 188 -17.52 12.88 7.04
CA LEU A 188 -16.49 13.84 6.61
C LEU A 188 -15.26 13.85 7.54
N VAL A 189 -15.47 13.77 8.85
CA VAL A 189 -14.38 13.79 9.84
C VAL A 189 -13.46 12.57 9.69
N LYS A 190 -14.05 11.39 9.41
CA LYS A 190 -13.25 10.17 9.18
C LYS A 190 -12.54 10.23 7.83
N LYS A 191 -13.19 10.76 6.79
CA LYS A 191 -12.61 10.96 5.46
C LYS A 191 -11.35 11.83 5.52
N GLU A 192 -11.41 12.97 6.21
CA GLU A 192 -10.25 13.86 6.39
C GLU A 192 -9.10 13.19 7.14
N LYS A 193 -9.39 12.46 8.22
CA LYS A 193 -8.39 11.70 8.97
C LYS A 193 -7.72 10.62 8.13
N VAL A 194 -8.51 9.86 7.35
CA VAL A 194 -7.98 8.84 6.44
C VAL A 194 -7.07 9.45 5.38
N TRP A 195 -7.46 10.60 4.81
CA TRP A 195 -6.63 11.31 3.82
C TRP A 195 -5.32 11.83 4.42
N LYS A 196 -5.38 12.41 5.63
CA LYS A 196 -4.20 12.88 6.35
C LYS A 196 -3.23 11.73 6.63
N ASP A 197 -3.72 10.64 7.20
CA ASP A 197 -2.91 9.46 7.53
C ASP A 197 -2.31 8.82 6.27
N TYR A 198 -3.09 8.71 5.19
CA TYR A 198 -2.59 8.24 3.89
C TYR A 198 -1.44 9.09 3.36
N LYS A 199 -1.56 10.42 3.37
CA LYS A 199 -0.48 11.31 2.90
C LYS A 199 0.81 11.10 3.70
N ILE A 200 0.72 11.00 5.03
CA ILE A 200 1.88 10.78 5.89
C ILE A 200 2.58 9.47 5.49
N ILE A 201 1.83 8.37 5.41
CA ILE A 201 2.37 7.05 5.06
C ILE A 201 2.95 7.04 3.64
N TYR A 202 2.28 7.71 2.69
CA TYR A 202 2.73 7.85 1.32
C TYR A 202 4.08 8.57 1.21
N PHE A 203 4.25 9.70 1.90
CA PHE A 203 5.51 10.45 1.86
C PHE A 203 6.64 9.74 2.60
N ILE A 204 6.36 9.04 3.71
CA ILE A 204 7.36 8.20 4.38
C ILE A 204 7.79 7.06 3.45
N SER A 205 6.84 6.42 2.75
CA SER A 205 7.14 5.38 1.77
C SER A 205 8.06 5.88 0.64
N ILE A 206 7.82 7.10 0.13
CA ILE A 206 8.73 7.73 -0.84
C ILE A 206 10.09 8.00 -0.21
N GLY A 207 10.14 8.54 1.01
CA GLY A 207 11.39 8.79 1.73
C GLY A 207 12.25 7.53 1.89
N THR A 208 11.64 6.39 2.22
CA THR A 208 12.35 5.11 2.32
C THR A 208 12.87 4.62 0.96
N LEU A 209 12.10 4.80 -0.13
CA LEU A 209 12.58 4.50 -1.48
C LEU A 209 13.77 5.39 -1.86
N SER A 210 13.70 6.69 -1.59
CA SER A 210 14.79 7.65 -1.82
C SER A 210 16.05 7.28 -1.04
N LEU A 211 15.89 6.82 0.21
CA LEU A 211 17.02 6.31 1.02
C LEU A 211 17.65 5.08 0.37
N GLY A 212 16.83 4.18 -0.19
CA GLY A 212 17.34 3.02 -0.93
C GLY A 212 18.17 3.40 -2.15
N TYR A 213 17.70 4.39 -2.94
CA TYR A 213 18.49 4.94 -4.05
C TYR A 213 19.78 5.60 -3.57
N LEU A 214 19.74 6.36 -2.47
CA LEU A 214 20.92 7.01 -1.91
C LEU A 214 22.00 6.00 -1.50
N PHE A 215 21.63 4.85 -0.92
CA PHE A 215 22.59 3.80 -0.60
C PHE A 215 23.24 3.19 -1.84
N ILE A 216 22.48 2.98 -2.92
CA ILE A 216 23.02 2.51 -4.19
C ILE A 216 23.98 3.56 -4.78
N PHE A 217 23.60 4.84 -4.82
CA PHE A 217 24.45 5.90 -5.38
C PHE A 217 25.73 6.14 -4.57
N ILE A 218 25.67 6.03 -3.24
CA ILE A 218 26.88 6.07 -2.39
C ILE A 218 27.85 4.99 -2.86
N ASN A 219 27.38 3.75 -3.07
CA ASN A 219 28.24 2.69 -3.58
C ASN A 219 28.88 3.08 -4.93
N MET A 220 28.09 3.62 -5.86
CA MET A 220 28.58 4.05 -7.18
C MET A 220 29.65 5.14 -7.14
N ILE A 221 29.61 6.05 -6.15
CA ILE A 221 30.55 7.17 -6.06
C ILE A 221 31.85 6.73 -5.37
N PHE A 222 31.73 6.00 -4.26
CA PHE A 222 32.89 5.65 -3.43
C PHE A 222 33.71 4.49 -3.97
N LYS A 223 33.13 3.62 -4.80
CA LYS A 223 33.81 2.50 -5.43
C LYS A 223 34.08 2.80 -6.89
#